data_AF-A0A840GPA2-F1
#
_entry.id   AF-A0A840GPA2-F1
#
_cell.length_a   1.000
_cell.length_b   1.000
_cell.length_c   1.000
_cell.angle_alpha   90.00
_cell.angle_beta   90.00
_cell.angle_gamma   90.00
#
_symmetry.space_group_name_H-M   'P 1'
#
loop_
_entity.id
_entity.type
_entity.pdbx_description
1 polymer ?
#
loop_
_entity_poly.entity_id
_entity_poly.type
_entity_poly.pdbx_seq_one_letter_code
_entity_poly.pdbx_strand_id
1 'polypeptide(L)'
;MREVEQAGVGRSAPDTGTVLHFPIRGEALLVKLADLLRKQVASRAPERDPLLLAMSRCPGSRLSIDRVAYVDFLPDQSTYHVVIEAAPDATITLDTTDFDTVVNFVVQYVTGRNSEPVALEAVS
;
A
#
# COMPACT_ATOMS: atom_id res chain seq x y z
N MET A 1 -13.11 -4.88 -75.77
CA MET A 1 -12.13 -5.27 -74.74
C MET A 1 -12.49 -4.45 -73.50
N ARG A 2 -13.41 -4.94 -72.66
CA ARG A 2 -13.20 -5.65 -71.38
C ARG A 2 -12.27 -4.92 -70.41
N GLU A 3 -12.87 -4.56 -69.27
CA GLU A 3 -12.31 -4.02 -68.04
C GLU A 3 -11.10 -4.81 -67.54
N VAL A 4 -10.21 -4.12 -66.82
CA VAL A 4 -9.67 -4.62 -65.54
C VAL A 4 -9.35 -3.45 -64.63
N GLU A 5 -10.20 -3.34 -63.61
CA GLU A 5 -10.01 -2.71 -62.32
C GLU A 5 -8.86 -3.35 -61.52
N GLN A 6 -8.47 -2.68 -60.42
CA GLN A 6 -7.60 -3.11 -59.30
C GLN A 6 -6.12 -2.74 -59.39
N ALA A 7 -5.42 -2.36 -58.32
CA ALA A 7 -5.69 -2.15 -56.89
C ALA A 7 -4.50 -1.28 -56.41
N GLY A 8 -4.55 -0.45 -55.38
CA GLY A 8 -5.05 -0.69 -54.04
C GLY A 8 -4.29 0.30 -53.15
N VAL A 9 -5.02 1.19 -52.50
CA VAL A 9 -4.47 2.11 -51.50
C VAL A 9 -4.13 1.27 -50.27
N GLY A 10 -2.87 0.89 -50.13
CA GLY A 10 -2.32 0.31 -48.91
C GLY A 10 -2.25 1.37 -47.82
N ARG A 11 -3.40 1.71 -47.21
CA ARG A 11 -3.44 2.50 -45.99
C ARG A 11 -2.92 1.62 -44.86
N SER A 12 -1.64 1.73 -44.56
CA SER A 12 -1.06 1.19 -43.32
C SER A 12 -1.77 1.88 -42.15
N ALA A 13 -2.74 1.22 -41.55
CA ALA A 13 -3.30 1.67 -40.28
C ALA A 13 -2.17 1.63 -39.25
N PRO A 14 -1.93 2.69 -38.47
CA PRO A 14 -1.10 2.55 -37.30
C PRO A 14 -1.84 1.59 -36.36
N ASP A 15 -1.19 0.48 -36.02
CA ASP A 15 -1.60 -0.39 -34.91
C ASP A 15 -1.55 0.46 -33.63
N THR A 16 -2.64 1.14 -33.33
CA THR A 16 -2.86 1.80 -32.04
C THR A 16 -3.16 0.72 -31.02
N GLY A 17 -2.13 -0.04 -30.65
CA GLY A 17 -2.18 -0.89 -29.47
C GLY A 17 -2.31 0.00 -28.24
N THR A 18 -3.44 -0.09 -27.53
CA THR A 18 -3.60 0.55 -26.23
C THR A 18 -2.78 -0.24 -25.22
N VAL A 19 -1.76 0.41 -24.64
CA VAL A 19 -1.05 -0.14 -23.47
C VAL A 19 -2.01 -0.09 -22.29
N LEU A 20 -2.56 -1.25 -21.93
CA LEU A 20 -3.26 -1.41 -20.66
C LEU A 20 -2.20 -1.52 -19.58
N HIS A 21 -2.11 -0.52 -18.70
CA HIS A 21 -1.36 -0.68 -17.47
C HIS A 21 -1.94 -1.88 -16.73
N PHE A 22 -1.11 -2.90 -16.53
CA PHE A 22 -1.48 -4.04 -15.70
C PHE A 22 -1.95 -3.47 -14.36
N PRO A 23 -3.16 -3.78 -13.89
CA PRO A 23 -3.65 -3.18 -12.66
C PRO A 23 -2.69 -3.59 -11.54
N ILE A 24 -1.94 -2.62 -11.03
CA ILE A 24 -1.22 -2.80 -9.77
C ILE A 24 -2.31 -3.02 -8.75
N ARG A 25 -2.55 -4.28 -8.40
CA ARG A 25 -3.55 -4.64 -7.39
C ARG A 25 -2.97 -4.18 -6.06
N GLY A 26 -3.16 -2.92 -5.70
CA GLY A 26 -2.65 -2.36 -4.44
C GLY A 26 -3.10 -3.16 -3.22
N GLU A 27 -4.29 -3.77 -3.30
CA GLU A 27 -4.75 -4.81 -2.38
C GLU A 27 -3.75 -5.97 -2.21
N ALA A 28 -3.24 -6.53 -3.31
CA ALA A 28 -2.30 -7.66 -3.25
C ALA A 28 -0.97 -7.26 -2.59
N LEU A 29 -0.55 -6.00 -2.79
CA LEU A 29 0.62 -5.44 -2.11
C LEU A 29 0.37 -5.30 -0.60
N LEU A 30 -0.81 -4.82 -0.18
CA LEU A 30 -1.20 -4.78 1.23
C LEU A 30 -1.28 -6.18 1.86
N VAL A 31 -1.84 -7.16 1.16
CA VAL A 31 -1.87 -8.57 1.62
C VAL A 31 -0.44 -9.08 1.82
N LYS A 32 0.45 -8.84 0.87
CA LYS A 32 1.86 -9.24 0.97
C LYS A 32 2.56 -8.56 2.14
N LEU A 33 2.33 -7.27 2.37
CA LEU A 33 2.88 -6.54 3.50
C LEU A 33 2.39 -7.13 4.83
N ALA A 34 1.10 -7.42 4.95
CA ALA A 34 0.53 -8.07 6.14
C ALA A 34 1.22 -9.40 6.44
N ASP A 35 1.43 -10.24 5.42
CA ASP A 35 2.11 -11.53 5.58
C ASP A 35 3.58 -11.39 6.01
N LEU A 36 4.28 -10.39 5.47
CA LEU A 36 5.67 -10.10 5.85
C LEU A 36 5.75 -9.63 7.31
N LEU A 37 4.88 -8.72 7.72
CA LEU A 37 4.82 -8.22 9.10
C LEU A 37 4.48 -9.34 10.08
N ARG A 38 3.50 -10.20 9.76
CA ARG A 38 3.14 -11.36 10.60
C ARG A 38 4.33 -12.30 10.81
N LYS A 39 5.11 -12.58 9.75
CA LYS A 39 6.32 -13.40 9.86
C LYS A 39 7.39 -12.74 10.74
N GLN A 40 7.58 -11.43 10.62
CA GLN A 40 8.53 -10.71 11.47
C GLN A 40 8.10 -10.68 12.93
N VAL A 41 6.82 -10.43 13.21
CA VAL A 41 6.28 -10.35 14.58
C VAL A 41 6.21 -11.73 15.23
N ALA A 42 5.87 -12.79 14.49
CA ALA A 42 5.89 -14.15 15.02
C ALA A 42 7.29 -14.57 15.54
N SER A 43 8.35 -13.93 15.06
CA SER A 43 9.73 -14.14 15.54
C SER A 43 10.10 -13.29 16.77
N ARG A 44 9.26 -12.32 17.17
CA ARG A 44 9.53 -11.33 18.21
C ARG A 44 8.27 -11.20 19.09
N ALA A 45 8.14 -11.99 20.15
CA ALA A 45 6.98 -11.92 21.03
C ALA A 45 6.95 -10.60 21.83
N PRO A 46 5.94 -9.72 21.67
CA PRO A 46 5.78 -8.55 22.52
C PRO A 46 4.63 -8.76 23.53
N GLU A 47 4.86 -8.43 24.80
CA GLU A 47 3.84 -8.49 25.86
C GLU A 47 2.87 -7.29 25.87
N ARG A 48 3.12 -6.25 25.06
CA ARG A 48 2.28 -5.05 25.01
C ARG A 48 1.53 -4.94 23.68
N ASP A 49 0.21 -5.00 23.79
CA ASP A 49 -0.83 -4.80 22.76
C ASP A 49 -0.49 -5.36 21.37
N PRO A 50 -0.96 -6.58 21.04
CA PRO A 50 -0.53 -7.30 19.85
C PRO A 50 -0.95 -6.56 18.58
N LEU A 51 -0.02 -6.51 17.61
CA LEU A 51 -0.35 -6.09 16.25
C LEU A 51 -1.48 -6.98 15.70
N LEU A 52 -2.53 -6.34 15.20
CA LEU A 52 -3.69 -7.01 14.62
C LEU A 52 -3.36 -7.59 13.25
N LEU A 53 -2.72 -6.78 12.39
CA LEU A 53 -2.35 -7.13 11.01
C LEU A 53 -3.50 -7.80 10.26
N ALA A 54 -4.70 -7.21 10.26
CA ALA A 54 -5.90 -7.77 9.64
C ALA A 54 -6.25 -7.04 8.33
N MET A 55 -6.78 -7.81 7.36
CA MET A 55 -7.29 -7.25 6.11
C MET A 55 -8.81 -7.08 6.18
N SER A 56 -9.33 -5.93 5.75
CA SER A 56 -10.75 -5.73 5.44
C SER A 56 -10.90 -5.19 4.00
N ARG A 57 -12.07 -5.37 3.39
CA ARG A 57 -12.30 -5.12 1.94
C ARG A 57 -13.48 -4.19 1.62
N CYS A 58 -14.05 -3.49 2.60
CA CYS A 58 -15.24 -2.66 2.40
C CYS A 58 -15.09 -1.27 3.03
N PRO A 59 -15.27 -0.15 2.29
CA PRO A 59 -15.51 -0.03 0.84
C PRO A 59 -14.22 -0.10 -0.03
N GLY A 60 -13.04 -0.13 0.59
CA GLY A 60 -11.74 -0.34 -0.05
C GLY A 60 -10.94 -1.45 0.65
N SER A 61 -9.69 -1.67 0.24
CA SER A 61 -8.83 -2.65 0.92
C SER A 61 -8.07 -1.98 2.06
N ARG A 62 -8.34 -2.37 3.30
CA ARG A 62 -7.63 -1.90 4.49
C ARG A 62 -6.73 -2.98 5.06
N LEU A 63 -5.49 -2.60 5.38
CA LEU A 63 -4.64 -3.30 6.33
C LEU A 63 -4.69 -2.57 7.67
N SER A 64 -5.35 -3.15 8.67
CA SER A 64 -5.28 -2.67 10.05
C SER A 64 -4.02 -3.23 10.72
N ILE A 65 -3.15 -2.33 11.18
CA ILE A 65 -1.90 -2.69 11.85
C ILE A 65 -2.18 -2.95 13.33
N ASP A 66 -2.95 -2.06 13.97
CA ASP A 66 -3.48 -2.18 15.33
C ASP A 66 -4.76 -1.34 15.50
N ARG A 67 -5.06 -0.88 16.72
CA ARG A 67 -6.27 -0.11 17.06
C ARG A 67 -6.26 1.31 16.50
N VAL A 68 -5.08 1.91 16.27
CA VAL A 68 -4.92 3.31 15.87
C VAL A 68 -4.18 3.47 14.54
N ALA A 69 -3.50 2.43 14.06
CA ALA A 69 -2.76 2.44 12.80
C ALA A 69 -3.37 1.54 11.71
N TYR A 70 -3.46 2.07 10.49
CA TYR A 70 -3.96 1.34 9.32
C TYR A 70 -3.44 1.92 7.99
N VAL A 71 -3.58 1.13 6.93
CA VAL A 71 -3.36 1.56 5.55
C VAL A 71 -4.57 1.19 4.71
N ASP A 72 -5.19 2.17 4.06
CA ASP A 72 -6.20 1.93 3.03
C ASP A 72 -5.58 1.98 1.64
N PHE A 73 -6.09 1.15 0.73
CA PHE A 73 -5.92 1.33 -0.69
C PHE A 73 -7.25 1.79 -1.30
N LEU A 74 -7.22 2.98 -1.90
CA LEU A 74 -8.34 3.63 -2.57
C LEU A 74 -8.26 3.33 -4.07
N PRO A 75 -9.02 2.35 -4.59
CA PRO A 75 -8.86 1.86 -5.96
C PRO A 75 -9.15 2.93 -7.01
N ASP A 76 -10.13 3.80 -6.76
CA ASP A 76 -10.54 4.87 -7.69
C ASP A 76 -9.41 5.87 -7.97
N GLN A 77 -8.50 6.04 -6.99
CA GLN A 77 -7.39 6.99 -7.07
C GLN A 77 -6.04 6.30 -7.25
N SER A 78 -5.99 4.97 -7.12
CA SER A 78 -4.74 4.20 -7.02
C SER A 78 -3.79 4.73 -5.94
N THR A 79 -4.35 5.19 -4.83
CA THR A 79 -3.64 5.85 -3.73
C THR A 79 -3.72 5.00 -2.47
N TYR A 80 -2.61 4.95 -1.74
CA TYR A 80 -2.55 4.44 -0.38
C TYR A 80 -2.73 5.59 0.60
N HIS A 81 -3.64 5.41 1.55
CA HIS A 81 -3.85 6.32 2.67
C HIS A 81 -3.33 5.64 3.94
N VAL A 82 -2.22 6.13 4.46
CA VAL A 82 -1.57 5.62 5.67
C VAL A 82 -1.97 6.50 6.85
N VAL A 83 -2.38 5.87 7.95
CA VAL A 83 -2.66 6.53 9.22
C VAL A 83 -1.90 5.81 10.32
N ILE A 84 -1.06 6.55 11.04
CA ILE A 84 -0.32 6.02 12.20
C ILE A 84 -0.32 7.04 13.34
N GLU A 85 -0.35 6.54 14.57
CA GLU A 85 -0.17 7.36 15.77
C GLU A 85 1.32 7.62 16.02
N ALA A 86 1.75 8.88 16.05
CA ALA A 86 3.12 9.26 16.37
C ALA A 86 3.31 9.58 17.87
N ALA A 87 2.24 10.02 18.54
CA ALA A 87 2.15 10.24 19.97
C ALA A 87 0.67 10.13 20.40
N PRO A 88 0.34 10.02 21.70
CA PRO A 88 -1.04 9.83 22.18
C PRO A 88 -2.08 10.84 21.67
N ASP A 89 -1.63 12.04 21.26
CA ASP A 89 -2.47 13.11 20.71
C ASP A 89 -2.03 13.57 19.30
N ALA A 90 -1.16 12.80 18.63
CA ALA A 90 -0.60 13.15 17.33
C ALA A 90 -0.71 12.00 16.34
N THR A 91 -1.47 12.21 15.26
CA THR A 91 -1.61 11.27 14.15
C THR A 91 -0.89 11.80 12.92
N ILE A 92 -0.13 10.94 12.26
CA ILE A 92 0.44 11.21 10.95
C ILE A 92 -0.46 10.54 9.91
N THR A 93 -0.87 11.32 8.92
CA THR A 93 -1.56 10.83 7.72
C THR A 93 -0.69 11.06 6.48
N LEU A 94 -0.69 10.10 5.56
CA LEU A 94 0.07 10.18 4.32
C LEU A 94 -0.75 9.57 3.19
N ASP A 95 -0.96 10.36 2.13
CA ASP A 95 -1.49 9.88 0.86
C ASP A 95 -0.37 9.75 -0.16
N THR A 96 -0.20 8.56 -0.72
CA THR A 96 0.87 8.29 -1.70
C THR A 96 0.48 7.20 -2.68
N THR A 97 0.96 7.28 -3.91
CA THR A 97 0.88 6.18 -4.90
C THR A 97 2.10 5.26 -4.84
N ASP A 98 3.17 5.68 -4.14
CA ASP A 98 4.40 4.92 -3.98
C ASP A 98 4.29 3.95 -2.80
N PHE A 99 4.28 2.65 -3.12
CA PHE A 99 4.18 1.61 -2.12
C PHE A 99 5.45 1.45 -1.28
N ASP A 100 6.63 1.79 -1.79
CA ASP A 100 7.87 1.69 -1.01
C ASP A 100 7.86 2.71 0.14
N THR A 101 7.32 3.90 -0.10
CA THR A 101 7.04 4.89 0.96
C THR A 101 6.10 4.34 2.03
N VAL A 102 5.02 3.65 1.64
CA VAL A 102 4.09 2.99 2.58
C VAL A 102 4.83 1.96 3.44
N VAL A 103 5.63 1.10 2.82
CA VAL A 103 6.42 0.07 3.52
C VAL A 103 7.35 0.71 4.54
N ASN A 104 8.07 1.77 4.16
CA ASN A 104 8.99 2.47 5.07
C ASN A 104 8.28 3.04 6.29
N PHE A 105 7.13 3.70 6.11
CA PHE A 105 6.32 4.24 7.21
C PHE A 105 5.84 3.14 8.16
N VAL A 106 5.28 2.06 7.61
CA VAL A 106 4.75 0.95 8.41
C VAL A 106 5.86 0.23 9.18
N VAL A 107 7.02 0.00 8.55
CA VAL A 107 8.18 -0.61 9.22
C VAL A 107 8.66 0.28 10.36
N GLN A 108 8.85 1.58 10.13
CA GLN A 108 9.29 2.50 11.17
C GLN A 108 8.33 2.51 12.36
N TYR A 109 7.02 2.59 12.10
CA TYR A 109 5.98 2.53 13.12
C TYR A 109 6.06 1.24 13.96
N VAL A 110 6.10 0.08 13.29
CA VAL A 110 6.16 -1.23 13.97
C VAL A 110 7.47 -1.39 14.76
N THR A 111 8.61 -0.91 14.25
CA THR A 111 9.89 -0.98 14.97
C THR A 111 9.96 -0.01 16.14
N GLY A 112 9.45 1.21 15.98
CA GLY A 112 9.40 2.23 17.03
C GLY A 112 8.53 1.79 18.20
N ARG A 113 7.39 1.14 17.93
CA ARG A 113 6.50 0.58 18.95
C ARG A 113 7.15 -0.52 19.80
N ASN A 114 8.05 -1.31 19.22
CA ASN A 114 8.78 -2.38 19.91
C ASN A 114 10.03 -1.87 20.66
N SER A 115 10.42 -0.61 20.43
CA SER A 115 11.51 0.02 21.16
C SER A 115 10.92 0.67 22.41
N GLU A 116 11.49 0.39 23.59
CA GLU A 116 11.02 1.01 24.82
C GLU A 116 10.98 2.53 24.69
N PRO A 117 9.96 3.22 25.24
CA PRO A 117 10.08 4.65 25.46
C PRO A 117 11.22 4.84 26.45
N VAL A 118 12.36 5.38 25.98
CA VAL A 118 13.33 5.98 26.88
C VAL A 118 12.58 7.10 27.57
N ALA A 119 12.16 6.84 28.82
CA ALA A 119 11.69 7.88 29.71
C ALA A 119 12.85 8.86 29.82
N LEU A 120 12.73 9.99 29.11
CA LEU A 120 13.62 11.12 29.27
C LEU A 120 13.25 11.71 30.64
N GLU A 121 13.75 11.07 31.69
CA GLU A 121 13.68 11.59 33.05
C GLU A 121 14.43 12.93 33.01
N ALA A 122 13.65 14.01 33.07
CA ALA A 122 14.19 15.36 33.20
C ALA A 122 15.01 15.40 34.49
N VAL A 123 16.33 15.49 34.34
CA VAL A 123 17.23 15.75 35.46
C VAL A 123 16.88 17.13 36.01
N SER A 124 16.40 17.13 37.26
CA SER A 124 16.08 18.32 38.04
C SER A 124 17.31 19.13 38.44
#